data_AF-A0AAU6T4F5-F1
#
_entry.id   AF-A0AAU6T4F5-F1
#
_cell.length_a   1.000
_cell.length_b   1.000
_cell.length_c   1.000
_cell.angle_alpha   90.00
_cell.angle_beta   90.00
_cell.angle_gamma   90.00
#
_symmetry.space_group_name_H-M   'P 1'
#
loop_
_entity.id
_entity.type
_entity.pdbx_description
1 polymer ?
#
loop_
_entity_poly.entity_id
_entity_poly.type
_entity_poly.pdbx_seq_one_letter_code
_entity_poly.pdbx_strand_id
1 'polypeptide(L)'
;MTIRHGFIALALLAGPVLTGMGQAQAYSYAAAGKEPLIDAREALLGAATDGKDASTTLSEIAEELTYLEEHHKVELQAPLAAAIKSKDAAATAALLNRAYQAEIERRLDGAKQNLGDYQTAKVLVVKSKRFLDVILPSLSEGDRQAADQALAKVLDAIGNPGVFGVGAKPADATAFAEAEKALMAVLAPL
;
A
#
# COMPACT_ATOMS: atom_id res chain seq x y z
N MET A 1 37.32 -18.23 -69.95
CA MET A 1 36.77 -18.91 -68.76
C MET A 1 37.88 -19.06 -67.74
N THR A 2 37.89 -18.20 -66.73
CA THR A 2 38.96 -18.06 -65.73
C THR A 2 38.37 -18.36 -64.36
N ILE A 3 38.87 -19.42 -63.71
CA ILE A 3 38.54 -19.77 -62.33
C ILE A 3 39.80 -19.49 -61.48
N ARG A 4 39.72 -18.52 -60.57
CA ARG A 4 40.67 -18.35 -59.48
C ARG A 4 39.90 -18.29 -58.17
N HIS A 5 40.26 -19.20 -57.28
CA HIS A 5 39.65 -19.42 -55.98
C HIS A 5 39.99 -18.28 -55.01
N GLY A 6 38.99 -17.91 -54.22
CA GLY A 6 38.97 -16.73 -53.37
C GLY A 6 39.99 -16.71 -52.24
N PHE A 7 40.47 -15.49 -51.99
CA PHE A 7 40.90 -15.03 -50.68
C PHE A 7 39.97 -13.88 -50.29
N ILE A 8 39.59 -13.81 -49.02
CA ILE A 8 39.77 -12.65 -48.13
C ILE A 8 39.03 -12.97 -46.83
N ALA A 9 39.83 -13.17 -45.78
CA ALA A 9 39.40 -13.07 -44.40
C ALA A 9 39.17 -11.59 -44.07
N LEU A 10 38.05 -11.27 -43.43
CA LEU A 10 37.83 -9.96 -42.82
C LEU A 10 37.31 -10.17 -41.40
N ALA A 11 38.17 -9.84 -40.43
CA ALA A 11 37.84 -9.74 -39.02
C ALA A 11 37.03 -8.46 -38.79
N LEU A 12 35.94 -8.55 -38.01
CA LEU A 12 35.33 -7.39 -37.37
C LEU A 12 35.01 -7.68 -35.91
N LEU A 13 35.59 -6.83 -35.06
CA LEU A 13 35.45 -6.71 -33.62
C LEU A 13 34.10 -6.09 -33.24
N ALA A 14 33.37 -6.72 -32.30
CA ALA A 14 32.37 -6.12 -31.40
C ALA A 14 32.12 -7.15 -30.28
N GLY A 15 32.71 -7.06 -29.09
CA GLY A 15 32.34 -6.16 -27.99
C GLY A 15 31.38 -6.91 -27.03
N PRO A 16 31.81 -7.32 -25.81
CA PRO A 16 30.92 -8.01 -24.88
C PRO A 16 29.97 -6.98 -24.24
N VAL A 17 28.69 -7.01 -24.63
CA VAL A 17 27.64 -6.20 -24.01
C VAL A 17 27.26 -6.85 -22.67
N LEU A 18 27.92 -6.37 -21.62
CA LEU A 18 27.42 -6.38 -20.25
C LEU A 18 26.18 -5.48 -20.20
N THR A 19 24.99 -6.05 -20.26
CA THR A 19 23.79 -5.40 -19.70
C THR A 19 23.38 -6.19 -18.48
N GLY A 20 23.76 -5.65 -17.33
CA GLY A 20 23.33 -6.12 -16.03
C GLY A 20 21.80 -6.17 -16.00
N MET A 21 21.28 -7.38 -15.79
CA MET A 21 19.97 -7.55 -15.21
C MET A 21 20.10 -7.04 -13.76
N GLY A 22 19.89 -5.74 -13.58
CA GLY A 22 19.54 -5.18 -12.28
C GLY A 22 18.28 -5.91 -11.85
N GLN A 23 18.45 -6.91 -11.00
CA GLN A 23 17.38 -7.50 -10.23
C GLN A 23 16.73 -6.32 -9.51
N ALA A 24 15.52 -5.94 -9.93
CA ALA A 24 14.66 -5.05 -9.18
C ALA A 24 14.33 -5.76 -7.85
N GLN A 25 15.27 -5.72 -6.91
CA GLN A 25 15.09 -6.09 -5.52
C GLN A 25 14.41 -4.92 -4.82
N ALA A 26 13.21 -4.57 -5.28
CA ALA A 26 12.27 -3.70 -4.58
C ALA A 26 11.16 -4.53 -3.90
N TYR A 27 11.34 -5.85 -3.79
CA TYR A 27 10.48 -6.74 -3.02
C TYR A 27 10.97 -6.81 -1.57
N SER A 28 10.87 -5.70 -0.85
CA SER A 28 10.91 -5.70 0.61
C SER A 28 9.90 -4.69 1.12
N TYR A 29 8.60 -5.04 1.14
CA TYR A 29 7.59 -4.14 1.72
C TYR A 29 6.52 -4.85 2.57
N ALA A 30 6.77 -6.10 2.94
CA ALA A 30 6.16 -6.81 4.07
C ALA A 30 6.63 -8.27 3.99
N ALA A 31 7.41 -8.73 4.98
CA ALA A 31 7.52 -10.18 5.19
C ALA A 31 6.10 -10.77 5.32
N ALA A 32 5.84 -11.94 4.75
CA ALA A 32 4.50 -12.54 4.70
C ALA A 32 3.82 -12.51 6.09
N GLY A 33 2.78 -11.67 6.22
CA GLY A 33 1.94 -11.55 7.42
C GLY A 33 2.23 -10.35 8.34
N LYS A 34 3.38 -9.67 8.21
CA LYS A 34 3.67 -8.44 8.99
C LYS A 34 2.95 -7.22 8.42
N GLU A 35 2.64 -6.28 9.30
CA GLU A 35 2.06 -4.97 8.95
C GLU A 35 2.87 -3.89 9.67
N PRO A 36 4.07 -3.51 9.17
CA PRO A 36 5.04 -2.70 9.92
C PRO A 36 4.46 -1.40 10.49
N LEU A 37 3.61 -0.73 9.71
CA LEU A 37 2.88 0.46 10.12
C LEU A 37 1.94 0.22 11.32
N ILE A 38 1.27 -0.92 11.41
CA ILE A 38 0.44 -1.31 12.57
C ILE A 38 1.35 -1.75 13.73
N ASP A 39 2.36 -2.55 13.44
CA ASP A 39 3.27 -3.12 14.45
C ASP A 39 4.03 -2.01 15.21
N ALA A 40 4.40 -0.92 14.53
CA ALA A 40 5.08 0.23 15.13
C ALA A 40 4.15 1.16 15.95
N ARG A 41 2.83 1.05 15.79
CA ARG A 41 1.87 2.03 16.34
C ARG A 41 1.99 2.22 17.83
N GLU A 42 1.95 1.10 18.55
CA GLU A 42 1.90 1.08 20.02
C GLU A 42 3.18 1.70 20.58
N ALA A 43 4.33 1.36 20.00
CA ALA A 43 5.62 1.91 20.40
C ALA A 43 5.70 3.42 20.15
N LEU A 44 5.26 3.91 18.99
CA LEU A 44 5.30 5.34 18.65
C LEU A 44 4.35 6.16 19.54
N LEU A 45 3.10 5.69 19.74
CA LEU A 45 2.15 6.37 20.61
C LEU A 45 2.51 6.30 22.09
N GLY A 46 2.97 5.13 22.55
CA GLY A 46 3.40 4.93 23.92
C GLY A 46 4.59 5.82 24.26
N ALA A 47 5.57 5.92 23.36
CA ALA A 47 6.70 6.83 23.56
C ALA A 47 6.29 8.30 23.56
N ALA A 48 5.41 8.73 22.64
CA ALA A 48 4.92 10.09 22.62
C ALA A 48 4.14 10.45 23.91
N THR A 49 3.33 9.51 24.41
CA THR A 49 2.57 9.67 25.66
C THR A 49 3.48 9.71 26.90
N ASP A 50 4.48 8.83 26.95
CA ASP A 50 5.44 8.74 28.05
C ASP A 50 6.55 9.81 27.97
N GLY A 51 6.58 10.61 26.91
CA GLY A 51 7.63 11.57 26.64
C GLY A 51 9.01 10.94 26.40
N LYS A 52 9.05 9.75 25.82
CA LYS A 52 10.27 9.01 25.43
C LYS A 52 10.61 9.27 23.96
N ASP A 53 11.86 9.00 23.60
CA ASP A 53 12.29 9.00 22.20
C ASP A 53 11.85 7.71 21.51
N ALA A 54 11.30 7.83 20.30
CA ALA A 54 10.94 6.71 19.42
C ALA A 54 11.53 6.85 18.02
N SER A 55 12.61 7.64 17.87
CA SER A 55 13.29 7.83 16.58
C SER A 55 13.76 6.51 15.95
N THR A 56 14.19 5.54 16.76
CA THR A 56 14.55 4.20 16.27
C THR A 56 13.35 3.48 15.66
N THR A 57 12.22 3.41 16.36
CA THR A 57 10.99 2.79 15.85
C THR A 57 10.47 3.52 14.60
N LEU A 58 10.59 4.85 14.54
CA LEU A 58 10.25 5.61 13.34
C LEU A 58 11.12 5.19 12.14
N SER A 59 12.42 4.96 12.37
CA SER A 59 13.33 4.53 11.29
C SER A 59 13.03 3.13 10.77
N GLU A 60 12.42 2.25 11.59
CA GLU A 60 12.03 0.90 11.19
C GLU A 60 10.88 0.87 10.18
N ILE A 61 10.09 1.95 10.10
CA ILE A 61 8.96 2.09 9.16
C ILE A 61 9.23 3.15 8.07
N ALA A 62 10.46 3.64 7.96
CA ALA A 62 10.78 4.75 7.06
C ALA A 62 10.57 4.37 5.59
N GLU A 63 10.82 3.12 5.21
CA GLU A 63 10.60 2.64 3.84
C GLU A 63 9.12 2.66 3.48
N GLU A 64 8.23 2.19 4.37
CA GLU A 64 6.78 2.24 4.18
C GLU A 64 6.27 3.67 4.06
N LEU A 65 6.76 4.58 4.92
CA LEU A 65 6.39 6.00 4.86
C LEU A 65 6.88 6.65 3.55
N THR A 66 8.11 6.34 3.12
CA THR A 66 8.67 6.83 1.85
C THR A 66 7.80 6.39 0.67
N TYR A 67 7.43 5.11 0.63
CA TYR A 67 6.57 4.58 -0.41
C TYR A 67 5.24 5.36 -0.48
N LEU A 68 4.60 5.60 0.67
CA LEU A 68 3.33 6.33 0.74
C LEU A 68 3.47 7.78 0.28
N GLU A 69 4.53 8.47 0.65
CA GLU A 69 4.78 9.85 0.21
C GLU A 69 4.99 9.92 -1.32
N GLU A 70 5.75 9.00 -1.89
CA GLU A 70 6.07 8.95 -3.32
C GLU A 70 4.84 8.60 -4.19
N HIS A 71 3.98 7.69 -3.72
CA HIS A 71 2.93 7.11 -4.55
C HIS A 71 1.52 7.63 -4.22
N HIS A 72 1.29 8.14 -3.00
CA HIS A 72 -0.04 8.53 -2.51
C HIS A 72 -0.14 10.01 -2.13
N LYS A 73 0.85 10.84 -2.48
CA LYS A 73 0.83 12.31 -2.33
C LYS A 73 0.48 12.79 -0.91
N VAL A 74 0.91 12.01 0.08
CA VAL A 74 0.83 12.37 1.49
C VAL A 74 2.19 12.88 1.98
N GLU A 75 2.19 13.64 3.07
CA GLU A 75 3.41 14.07 3.76
C GLU A 75 3.35 13.52 5.18
N LEU A 76 4.34 12.70 5.55
CA LEU A 76 4.31 11.85 6.75
C LEU A 76 5.63 11.89 7.53
N GLN A 77 6.79 11.64 6.89
CA GLN A 77 8.05 11.42 7.58
C GLN A 77 8.51 12.63 8.39
N ALA A 78 8.64 13.78 7.72
CA ALA A 78 9.09 15.01 8.36
C ALA A 78 8.16 15.46 9.51
N PRO A 79 6.83 15.54 9.32
CA PRO A 79 5.94 15.91 10.42
C PRO A 79 5.89 14.85 11.53
N LEU A 80 6.00 13.55 11.23
CA LEU A 80 5.97 12.50 12.25
C LEU A 80 7.26 12.50 13.09
N ALA A 81 8.42 12.73 12.46
CA ALA A 81 9.68 12.95 13.16
C ALA A 81 9.61 14.19 14.07
N ALA A 82 9.00 15.28 13.61
CA ALA A 82 8.81 16.49 14.41
C ALA A 82 7.90 16.22 15.62
N ALA A 83 6.77 15.53 15.43
CA ALA A 83 5.82 15.18 16.49
C ALA A 83 6.45 14.25 17.55
N ILE A 84 7.24 13.26 17.12
CA ILE A 84 7.96 12.36 18.03
C ILE A 84 9.00 13.15 18.84
N LYS A 85 9.77 14.03 18.19
CA LYS A 85 10.76 14.89 18.85
C LYS A 85 10.12 15.84 19.85
N SER A 86 8.95 16.40 19.53
CA SER A 86 8.19 17.26 20.43
C SER A 86 7.38 16.51 21.48
N LYS A 87 7.36 15.17 21.44
CA LYS A 87 6.57 14.31 22.33
C LYS A 87 5.08 14.62 22.27
N ASP A 88 4.60 14.97 21.09
CA ASP A 88 3.21 15.33 20.86
C ASP A 88 2.42 14.08 20.47
N ALA A 89 1.77 13.47 21.47
CA ALA A 89 0.97 12.26 21.26
C ALA A 89 -0.23 12.50 20.33
N ALA A 90 -0.85 13.69 20.37
CA ALA A 90 -2.00 14.01 19.53
C ALA A 90 -1.57 14.16 18.06
N ALA A 91 -0.50 14.92 17.80
CA ALA A 91 0.07 15.06 16.47
C ALA A 91 0.58 13.72 15.93
N THR A 92 1.24 12.91 16.77
CA THR A 92 1.69 11.56 16.41
C THR A 92 0.51 10.67 16.02
N ALA A 93 -0.58 10.71 16.79
CA ALA A 93 -1.79 9.93 16.48
C ALA A 93 -2.45 10.35 15.16
N ALA A 94 -2.60 11.66 14.92
CA ALA A 94 -3.18 12.18 13.68
C ALA A 94 -2.33 11.79 12.46
N LEU A 95 -1.01 11.91 12.55
CA LEU A 95 -0.09 11.56 11.45
C LEU A 95 -0.07 10.04 11.17
N LEU A 96 -0.17 9.21 12.21
CA LEU A 96 -0.33 7.76 12.03
C LEU A 96 -1.68 7.40 11.40
N ASN A 97 -2.76 8.08 11.79
CA ASN A 97 -4.07 7.88 11.16
C ASN A 97 -4.03 8.27 9.66
N ARG A 98 -3.35 9.37 9.32
CA ARG A 98 -3.11 9.77 7.92
C ARG A 98 -2.31 8.73 7.15
N ALA A 99 -1.27 8.15 7.75
CA ALA A 99 -0.50 7.05 7.14
C ALA A 99 -1.39 5.83 6.87
N TYR A 100 -2.28 5.48 7.81
CA TYR A 100 -3.20 4.36 7.64
C TYR A 100 -4.28 4.63 6.60
N GLN A 101 -4.77 5.86 6.49
CA GLN A 101 -5.66 6.26 5.40
C GLN A 101 -4.98 6.06 4.03
N ALA A 102 -3.73 6.53 3.88
CA ALA A 102 -2.97 6.37 2.65
C ALA A 102 -2.71 4.89 2.31
N GLU A 103 -2.44 4.06 3.33
CA GLU A 103 -2.23 2.62 3.14
C GLU A 103 -3.53 1.87 2.78
N ILE A 104 -4.69 2.31 3.30
CA ILE A 104 -6.01 1.82 2.86
C ILE A 104 -6.23 2.19 1.39
N GLU A 105 -6.06 3.46 1.03
CA GLU A 105 -6.22 3.94 -0.36
C GLU A 105 -5.33 3.14 -1.32
N ARG A 106 -4.05 2.99 -1.00
CA ARG A 106 -3.09 2.18 -1.78
C ARG A 106 -3.57 0.77 -2.06
N ARG A 107 -4.08 0.09 -1.02
CA ARG A 107 -4.55 -1.30 -1.15
C ARG A 107 -5.83 -1.37 -1.96
N LEU A 108 -6.72 -0.39 -1.84
CA LEU A 108 -7.93 -0.32 -2.64
C LEU A 108 -7.63 -0.02 -4.11
N ASP A 109 -6.68 0.86 -4.40
CA ASP A 109 -6.15 1.06 -5.76
C ASP A 109 -5.58 -0.24 -6.33
N GLY A 110 -4.79 -0.97 -5.54
CA GLY A 110 -4.30 -2.29 -5.92
C GLY A 110 -5.43 -3.29 -6.17
N ALA A 111 -6.46 -3.32 -5.33
CA ALA A 111 -7.61 -4.21 -5.51
C ALA A 111 -8.39 -3.87 -6.79
N LYS A 112 -8.56 -2.58 -7.07
CA LYS A 112 -9.20 -2.06 -8.28
C LYS A 112 -8.47 -2.45 -9.55
N GLN A 113 -7.14 -2.40 -9.54
CA GLN A 113 -6.30 -2.87 -10.66
C GLN A 113 -6.40 -4.38 -10.88
N ASN A 114 -6.82 -5.13 -9.87
CA ASN A 114 -6.92 -6.59 -9.87
C ASN A 114 -8.38 -7.11 -9.83
N LEU A 115 -9.38 -6.33 -10.25
CA LEU A 115 -10.78 -6.79 -10.26
C LEU A 115 -11.02 -8.03 -11.14
N GLY A 116 -10.12 -8.33 -12.09
CA GLY A 116 -10.14 -9.58 -12.86
C GLY A 116 -9.64 -10.82 -12.08
N ASP A 117 -8.96 -10.61 -10.95
CA ASP A 117 -8.48 -11.65 -10.04
C ASP A 117 -9.09 -11.45 -8.65
N TYR A 118 -10.21 -12.15 -8.42
CA TYR A 118 -10.96 -12.06 -7.17
C TYR A 118 -10.10 -12.35 -5.92
N GLN A 119 -9.17 -13.31 -5.96
CA GLN A 119 -8.39 -13.65 -4.77
C GLN A 119 -7.43 -12.52 -4.41
N THR A 120 -6.75 -11.96 -5.42
CA THR A 120 -5.85 -10.83 -5.24
C THR A 120 -6.61 -9.60 -4.74
N ALA A 121 -7.71 -9.22 -5.39
CA ALA A 121 -8.55 -8.10 -4.96
C ALA A 121 -9.09 -8.29 -3.53
N LYS A 122 -9.59 -9.49 -3.21
CA LYS A 122 -10.11 -9.81 -1.87
C LYS A 122 -9.06 -9.67 -0.78
N VAL A 123 -7.86 -10.22 -0.99
CA VAL A 123 -6.77 -10.14 0.00
C VAL A 123 -6.44 -8.68 0.29
N LEU A 124 -6.37 -7.82 -0.74
CA LEU A 124 -6.09 -6.40 -0.58
C LEU A 124 -7.19 -5.66 0.20
N VAL A 125 -8.47 -5.93 -0.10
CA VAL A 125 -9.60 -5.34 0.65
C VAL A 125 -9.62 -5.81 2.11
N VAL A 126 -9.41 -7.11 2.38
CA VAL A 126 -9.34 -7.65 3.74
C VAL A 126 -8.16 -7.08 4.51
N LYS A 127 -7.01 -6.91 3.86
CA LYS A 127 -5.84 -6.24 4.44
C LYS A 127 -6.10 -4.76 4.74
N SER A 128 -6.89 -4.07 3.91
CA SER A 128 -7.33 -2.70 4.17
C SER A 128 -8.21 -2.63 5.42
N LYS A 129 -9.08 -3.64 5.64
CA LYS A 129 -9.90 -3.73 6.86
C LYS A 129 -9.06 -3.69 8.13
N ARG A 130 -7.91 -4.37 8.16
CA ARG A 130 -7.03 -4.36 9.34
C ARG A 130 -6.57 -2.95 9.72
N PHE A 131 -6.28 -2.11 8.73
CA PHE A 131 -5.90 -0.71 8.96
C PHE A 131 -7.11 0.12 9.36
N LEU A 132 -8.26 -0.11 8.72
CA LEU A 132 -9.51 0.55 9.10
C LEU A 132 -9.84 0.28 10.57
N ASP A 133 -9.80 -0.98 11.00
CA ASP A 133 -10.12 -1.37 12.38
C ASP A 133 -9.24 -0.66 13.42
N VAL A 134 -8.01 -0.31 13.07
CA VAL A 134 -7.08 0.44 13.94
C VAL A 134 -7.47 1.92 14.07
N ILE A 135 -8.03 2.54 13.02
CA ILE A 135 -8.44 3.96 13.02
C ILE A 135 -9.90 4.19 13.37
N LEU A 136 -10.76 3.16 13.32
CA LEU A 136 -12.17 3.28 13.71
C LEU A 136 -12.37 3.97 15.07
N PRO A 137 -11.58 3.68 16.13
CA PRO A 137 -11.74 4.37 17.42
C PRO A 137 -11.54 5.89 17.38
N SER A 138 -10.87 6.42 16.34
CA SER A 138 -10.67 7.86 16.13
C SER A 138 -11.86 8.54 15.43
N LEU A 139 -12.84 7.78 14.95
CA LEU A 139 -14.04 8.28 14.27
C LEU A 139 -15.24 8.39 15.22
N SER A 140 -16.20 9.24 14.83
CA SER A 140 -17.52 9.26 15.48
C SER A 140 -18.27 7.94 15.25
N GLU A 141 -19.28 7.63 16.07
CA GLU A 141 -20.05 6.40 15.91
C GLU A 141 -20.72 6.27 14.52
N GLY A 142 -21.27 7.39 14.01
CA GLY A 142 -21.86 7.43 12.68
C GLY A 142 -20.82 7.20 11.58
N ASP A 143 -19.65 7.83 11.69
CA ASP A 143 -18.57 7.68 10.71
C ASP A 143 -17.98 6.27 10.75
N ARG A 144 -17.86 5.64 11.92
CA ARG A 144 -17.47 4.23 12.02
C ARG A 144 -18.40 3.33 11.23
N GLN A 145 -19.71 3.48 11.44
CA GLN A 145 -20.71 2.69 10.72
C GLN A 145 -20.66 2.95 9.21
N ALA A 146 -20.48 4.20 8.80
CA ALA A 146 -20.35 4.57 7.39
C ALA A 146 -19.09 3.96 6.75
N ALA A 147 -17.96 3.95 7.46
CA ALA A 147 -16.71 3.38 6.98
C ALA A 147 -16.81 1.85 6.82
N ASP A 148 -17.37 1.14 7.81
CA ASP A 148 -17.60 -0.31 7.72
C ASP A 148 -18.53 -0.67 6.55
N GLN A 149 -19.60 0.10 6.36
CA GLN A 149 -20.53 -0.09 5.24
C GLN A 149 -19.86 0.17 3.89
N ALA A 150 -19.04 1.23 3.79
CA ALA A 150 -18.32 1.54 2.56
C ALA A 150 -17.32 0.42 2.21
N LEU A 151 -16.55 -0.07 3.18
CA LEU A 151 -15.62 -1.17 2.95
C LEU A 151 -16.33 -2.49 2.62
N ALA A 152 -17.50 -2.75 3.23
CA ALA A 152 -18.34 -3.90 2.86
C ALA A 152 -18.83 -3.81 1.40
N LYS A 153 -19.18 -2.61 0.93
CA LYS A 153 -19.55 -2.38 -0.48
C LYS A 153 -18.36 -2.55 -1.42
N VAL A 154 -17.16 -2.11 -1.03
CA VAL A 154 -15.92 -2.39 -1.77
C VAL A 154 -15.72 -3.91 -1.91
N LEU A 155 -15.87 -4.65 -0.82
CA LEU A 155 -15.73 -6.12 -0.82
C LEU A 155 -16.83 -6.83 -1.61
N ASP A 156 -18.04 -6.29 -1.68
CA ASP A 156 -19.10 -6.85 -2.52
C ASP A 156 -18.85 -6.56 -4.01
N ALA A 157 -18.27 -5.39 -4.33
CA ALA A 157 -18.01 -4.94 -5.69
C ALA A 157 -16.86 -5.68 -6.39
N ILE A 158 -15.96 -6.35 -5.67
CA ILE A 158 -14.96 -7.23 -6.32
C ILE A 158 -15.58 -8.50 -6.93
N GLY A 159 -16.88 -8.75 -6.69
CA GLY A 159 -17.59 -9.92 -7.20
C GLY A 159 -17.33 -11.18 -6.38
N ASN A 160 -17.68 -12.33 -6.95
CA ASN A 160 -17.49 -13.65 -6.36
C ASN A 160 -17.42 -14.68 -7.50
N PRO A 161 -16.36 -15.50 -7.63
CA PRO A 161 -16.27 -16.51 -8.68
C PRO A 161 -17.28 -17.66 -8.53
N GLY A 162 -17.89 -17.81 -7.36
CA GLY A 162 -18.78 -18.93 -7.05
C GLY A 162 -18.03 -20.25 -6.86
N VAL A 163 -18.71 -21.25 -6.32
CA VAL A 163 -18.14 -22.59 -6.19
C VAL A 163 -18.35 -23.31 -7.52
N PHE A 164 -17.27 -23.57 -8.26
CA PHE A 164 -17.34 -24.09 -9.63
C PHE A 164 -18.21 -23.23 -10.58
N GLY A 165 -18.26 -21.91 -10.35
CA GLY A 165 -19.07 -20.96 -11.12
C GLY A 165 -20.54 -20.86 -10.68
N VAL A 166 -21.01 -21.74 -9.79
CA VAL A 166 -22.37 -21.62 -9.23
C VAL A 166 -22.40 -20.45 -8.25
N GLY A 167 -23.32 -19.51 -8.48
CA GLY A 167 -23.45 -18.28 -7.69
C GLY A 167 -22.42 -17.21 -8.04
N ALA A 168 -21.78 -17.30 -9.22
CA ALA A 168 -20.82 -16.30 -9.67
C ALA A 168 -21.48 -14.91 -9.81
N LYS A 169 -20.78 -13.90 -9.32
CA LYS A 169 -21.09 -12.48 -9.47
C LYS A 169 -19.87 -11.80 -10.09
N PRO A 170 -19.99 -11.15 -11.27
CA PRO A 170 -18.88 -10.41 -11.84
C PRO A 170 -18.50 -9.23 -10.95
N ALA A 171 -17.23 -8.80 -11.04
CA ALA A 171 -16.80 -7.56 -10.42
C ALA A 171 -17.52 -6.36 -11.04
N ASP A 172 -17.81 -5.35 -10.22
CA ASP A 172 -18.41 -4.09 -10.61
C ASP A 172 -17.44 -2.94 -10.32
N ALA A 173 -16.72 -2.51 -11.35
CA ALA A 173 -15.72 -1.45 -11.23
C ALA A 173 -16.33 -0.08 -10.86
N THR A 174 -17.59 0.17 -11.23
CA THR A 174 -18.28 1.43 -10.91
C THR A 174 -18.67 1.44 -9.45
N ALA A 175 -19.33 0.37 -8.97
CA ALA A 175 -19.68 0.22 -7.57
C ALA A 175 -18.44 0.21 -6.67
N PHE A 176 -17.34 -0.39 -7.12
CA PHE A 176 -16.07 -0.36 -6.39
C PHE A 176 -15.58 1.07 -6.21
N ALA A 177 -15.47 1.84 -7.30
CA ALA A 177 -14.96 3.21 -7.26
C ALA A 177 -15.86 4.15 -6.43
N GLU A 178 -17.17 3.97 -6.48
CA GLU A 178 -18.11 4.73 -5.66
C GLU A 178 -17.96 4.40 -4.17
N ALA A 179 -17.82 3.12 -3.82
CA ALA A 179 -17.64 2.67 -2.45
C ALA A 179 -16.27 3.09 -1.87
N GLU A 180 -15.21 2.99 -2.67
CA GLU A 180 -13.87 3.50 -2.36
C GLU A 180 -13.91 5.00 -2.06
N LYS A 181 -14.53 5.79 -2.95
CA LYS A 181 -14.70 7.24 -2.75
C LYS A 181 -15.50 7.56 -1.49
N ALA A 182 -16.57 6.80 -1.22
CA ALA A 182 -17.36 6.97 0.00
C ALA A 182 -16.53 6.68 1.26
N LEU A 183 -15.72 5.62 1.25
CA LEU A 183 -14.81 5.32 2.36
C LEU A 183 -13.80 6.45 2.55
N MET A 184 -13.13 6.91 1.49
CA MET A 184 -12.15 7.99 1.60
C MET A 184 -12.76 9.30 2.09
N ALA A 185 -14.00 9.60 1.72
CA ALA A 185 -14.71 10.78 2.21
C ALA A 185 -14.99 10.71 3.73
N VAL A 186 -15.28 9.53 4.26
CA VAL A 186 -15.49 9.32 5.71
C VAL A 186 -14.16 9.42 6.48
N LEU A 187 -13.05 8.98 5.88
CA LEU A 187 -11.73 9.01 6.51
C LEU A 187 -11.03 10.38 6.39
N ALA A 188 -11.45 11.23 5.46
CA ALA A 188 -10.83 12.54 5.21
C ALA A 188 -10.65 13.47 6.42
N PRO A 189 -11.51 13.46 7.47
CA PRO A 189 -11.33 14.30 8.65
C PRO A 189 -10.26 13.82 9.65
N LEU A 190 -9.66 12.64 9.46
CA LEU A 190 -8.69 12.03 10.39
C LEU A 190 -7.30 12.69 10.37
#